data_AF-A0A8J7QNU9-F1
#
_entry.id   AF-A0A8J7QNU9-F1
#
_cell.length_a   1.000
_cell.length_b   1.000
_cell.length_c   1.000
_cell.angle_alpha   90.00
_cell.angle_beta   90.00
_cell.angle_gamma   90.00
#
_symmetry.space_group_name_H-M   'P 1'
#
loop_
_entity.id
_entity.type
_entity.pdbx_description
1 polymer ?
#
loop_
_entity_poly.entity_id
_entity_poly.type
_entity_poly.pdbx_seq_one_letter_code
_entity_poly.pdbx_strand_id
1 'polypeptide(L)'
;MTRDELADNIAITIKEYVGFDHHNQPGLKLSINPESLFVSVITEDEMLSDIADSNEAIEDAAAAERPESEDATDYQVTQNPDIYPVADFEKSSPTGQVVLDMEAIRAVAAKYC
;
A
#
# COMPACT_ATOMS: atom_id res chain seq x y z
N MET A 1 -11.90 8.40 -8.90
CA MET A 1 -12.08 6.94 -8.90
C MET A 1 -13.22 6.60 -7.96
N THR A 2 -14.06 5.63 -8.28
CA THR A 2 -15.11 5.13 -7.38
C THR A 2 -14.59 4.02 -6.49
N ARG A 3 -15.32 3.71 -5.39
CA ARG A 3 -14.97 2.63 -4.47
C ARG A 3 -14.84 1.27 -5.17
N ASP A 4 -15.75 0.95 -6.09
CA ASP A 4 -15.70 -0.30 -6.85
C ASP A 4 -14.52 -0.31 -7.83
N GLU A 5 -14.20 0.81 -8.49
CA GLU A 5 -13.00 0.91 -9.33
C GLU A 5 -11.68 0.74 -8.54
N LEU A 6 -11.60 1.31 -7.33
CA LEU A 6 -10.45 1.11 -6.45
C LEU A 6 -10.33 -0.35 -6.00
N ALA A 7 -11.45 -0.98 -5.63
CA ALA A 7 -11.48 -2.38 -5.26
C ALA A 7 -11.04 -3.30 -6.41
N ASP A 8 -11.52 -3.05 -7.64
CA ASP A 8 -11.07 -3.76 -8.84
C ASP A 8 -9.57 -3.53 -9.10
N ASN A 9 -9.08 -2.29 -8.95
CA ASN A 9 -7.67 -1.98 -9.12
C ASN A 9 -6.79 -2.75 -8.12
N ILE A 10 -7.14 -2.74 -6.83
CA ILE A 10 -6.44 -3.53 -5.79
C ILE A 10 -6.43 -5.02 -6.16
N ALA A 11 -7.58 -5.57 -6.57
CA ALA A 11 -7.67 -6.97 -6.93
C ALA A 11 -6.80 -7.33 -8.15
N ILE A 12 -6.77 -6.46 -9.18
CA ILE A 12 -5.92 -6.62 -10.35
C ILE A 12 -4.45 -6.55 -9.95
N THR A 13 -4.04 -5.53 -9.19
CA THR A 13 -2.63 -5.36 -8.77
C THR A 13 -2.14 -6.58 -7.99
N ILE A 14 -2.91 -7.06 -7.01
CA ILE A 14 -2.54 -8.25 -6.25
C ILE A 14 -2.45 -9.46 -7.17
N LYS A 15 -3.45 -9.67 -8.03
CA LYS A 15 -3.48 -10.83 -8.94
C LYS A 15 -2.34 -10.82 -9.96
N GLU A 16 -1.99 -9.67 -10.51
CA GLU A 16 -0.86 -9.52 -11.41
C GLU A 16 0.44 -9.81 -10.66
N TYR A 17 0.64 -9.29 -9.46
CA TYR A 17 1.87 -9.51 -8.72
C TYR A 17 2.03 -10.96 -8.19
N VAL A 18 0.94 -11.52 -7.66
CA VAL A 18 0.88 -12.87 -7.08
C VAL A 18 0.84 -13.95 -8.17
N GLY A 19 0.17 -13.67 -9.29
CA GLY A 19 0.03 -14.60 -10.43
C GLY A 19 1.29 -14.77 -11.27
N PHE A 20 2.32 -13.93 -11.07
CA PHE A 20 3.56 -13.99 -11.86
C PHE A 20 4.58 -15.02 -11.38
N ASP A 21 4.63 -15.35 -10.08
CA ASP A 21 5.38 -16.48 -9.46
C ASP A 21 5.40 -16.38 -7.91
N HIS A 22 4.87 -15.29 -7.34
CA HIS A 22 5.10 -14.91 -5.94
C HIS A 22 4.03 -15.39 -4.95
N HIS A 23 3.20 -16.37 -5.34
CA HIS A 23 2.06 -16.88 -4.57
C HIS A 23 2.38 -17.43 -3.17
N ASN A 24 3.67 -17.47 -2.81
CA ASN A 24 4.18 -17.96 -1.54
C ASN A 24 5.36 -17.13 -1.02
N GLN A 25 5.60 -15.93 -1.56
CA GLN A 25 6.63 -15.05 -0.99
C GLN A 25 6.11 -14.44 0.31
N PRO A 26 6.71 -14.77 1.46
CA PRO A 26 6.35 -14.13 2.71
C PRO A 26 6.68 -12.64 2.65
N GLY A 27 5.81 -11.82 3.23
CA GLY A 27 6.09 -10.39 3.42
C GLY A 27 5.63 -9.47 2.28
N LEU A 28 4.80 -9.93 1.35
CA LEU A 28 4.16 -9.03 0.38
C LEU A 28 3.19 -8.06 1.09
N LYS A 29 3.31 -6.78 0.74
CA LYS A 29 2.46 -5.71 1.24
C LYS A 29 1.81 -4.97 0.07
N LEU A 30 0.54 -4.67 0.20
CA LEU A 30 -0.19 -3.73 -0.62
C LEU A 30 0.09 -2.32 -0.08
N SER A 31 0.54 -1.42 -0.95
CA SER A 31 0.75 -0.01 -0.68
C SER A 31 -0.34 0.79 -1.40
N ILE A 32 -1.05 1.65 -0.67
CA ILE A 32 -2.07 2.55 -1.22
C ILE A 32 -1.73 3.97 -0.81
N ASN A 33 -1.44 4.85 -1.77
CA ASN A 33 -1.30 6.27 -1.48
C ASN A 33 -2.70 6.89 -1.30
N PRO A 34 -3.03 7.45 -0.12
CA PRO A 34 -4.40 7.89 0.20
C PRO A 34 -4.87 9.09 -0.63
N GLU A 35 -3.95 9.92 -1.14
CA GLU A 35 -4.30 11.12 -1.93
C GLU A 35 -4.46 10.81 -3.42
N SER A 36 -3.52 10.07 -4.00
CA SER A 36 -3.54 9.70 -5.43
C SER A 36 -4.35 8.43 -5.71
N LEU A 37 -4.63 7.64 -4.68
CA LEU A 37 -5.21 6.30 -4.76
C LEU A 37 -4.39 5.34 -5.64
N PHE A 38 -3.10 5.61 -5.79
CA PHE A 38 -2.17 4.73 -6.46
C PHE A 38 -1.97 3.46 -5.62
N VAL A 39 -2.05 2.30 -6.28
CA VAL A 39 -1.96 0.99 -5.65
C VAL A 39 -0.76 0.23 -6.21
N SER A 40 0.09 -0.29 -5.33
CA SER A 40 1.22 -1.14 -5.70
C SER A 40 1.39 -2.29 -4.72
N VAL A 41 2.09 -3.35 -5.14
CA VAL A 41 2.54 -4.43 -4.24
C VAL A 41 4.04 -4.31 -4.10
N ILE A 42 4.50 -4.24 -2.86
CA ILE A 42 5.91 -4.14 -2.47
C ILE A 42 6.27 -5.31 -1.56
N THR A 43 7.56 -5.63 -1.47
CA THR A 43 8.05 -6.56 -0.45
C THR A 43 8.28 -5.83 0.87
N GLU A 44 8.42 -6.57 1.96
CA GLU A 44 8.79 -5.99 3.26
C GLU A 44 10.16 -5.29 3.23
N ASP A 45 11.09 -5.76 2.39
CA ASP A 45 12.42 -5.15 2.21
C ASP A 45 12.33 -3.80 1.48
N GLU A 46 11.51 -3.74 0.43
CA GLU A 46 11.22 -2.50 -0.32
C GLU A 46 10.53 -1.48 0.59
N MET A 47 9.58 -1.92 1.43
CA MET A 47 8.93 -1.07 2.43
C MET A 47 9.93 -0.49 3.44
N LEU A 48 10.86 -1.31 3.93
CA LEU A 48 11.86 -0.87 4.91
C LEU A 48 12.89 0.10 4.30
N SER A 49 13.25 -0.09 3.03
CA SER A 49 14.12 0.84 2.29
C SER A 49 13.41 2.17 2.08
N ASP A 50 12.15 2.18 1.64
CA ASP A 50 11.38 3.40 1.38
C ASP A 50 11.17 4.25 2.66
N ILE A 51 11.00 3.59 3.82
CA ILE A 51 10.96 4.26 5.14
C ILE A 51 12.33 4.85 5.51
N ALA A 52 13.42 4.16 5.20
CA ALA A 52 14.77 4.64 5.48
C ALA A 52 15.14 5.86 4.62
N ASP A 53 14.85 5.80 3.32
CA ASP A 53 15.02 6.92 2.39
C ASP A 53 14.12 8.12 2.77
N SER A 54 12.87 7.86 3.19
CA SER A 54 11.97 8.91 3.68
C SER A 54 12.50 9.57 4.95
N ASN A 55 13.02 8.81 5.91
CA ASN A 55 13.60 9.40 7.13
C ASN A 55 14.86 10.23 6.83
N GLU A 56 15.72 9.78 5.91
CA GLU A 56 16.91 10.54 5.51
C GLU A 56 16.55 11.87 4.82
N ALA A 57 15.51 11.87 3.97
CA ALA A 57 15.00 13.09 3.34
C ALA A 57 14.41 14.09 4.35
N ILE A 58 13.77 13.61 5.43
CA ILE A 58 13.28 14.45 6.53
C ILE A 58 14.44 15.03 7.33
N GLU A 59 15.49 14.24 7.62
CA GLU A 59 16.66 14.72 8.35
C GLU A 59 17.48 15.77 7.55
N ASP A 60 17.54 15.66 6.22
CA ASP A 60 18.22 16.65 5.35
C ASP A 60 17.39 17.94 5.16
N ALA A 61 16.05 17.82 5.05
CA ALA A 61 15.15 18.98 4.98
C ALA A 61 15.11 19.78 6.30
N ALA A 62 15.03 19.08 7.44
CA ALA A 62 15.05 19.70 8.77
C ALA A 62 16.40 20.38 9.10
N ALA A 63 17.49 19.99 8.42
CA ALA A 63 18.79 20.66 8.53
C ALA A 63 18.87 21.95 7.68
N ALA A 64 17.98 22.13 6.69
CA ALA A 64 18.03 23.21 5.72
C ALA A 64 17.05 24.37 6.00
N GLU A 65 15.97 24.17 6.76
CA GLU A 65 14.86 25.14 6.81
C GLU A 65 14.57 25.74 8.21
N ARG A 66 14.41 27.07 8.21
CA ARG A 66 13.93 27.90 9.33
C ARG A 66 12.41 27.66 9.51
N PRO A 67 11.82 28.00 10.67
CA PRO A 67 10.69 27.27 11.28
C PRO A 67 9.65 26.86 10.24
N GLU A 68 9.74 25.60 9.84
CA GLU A 68 8.88 24.96 8.88
C GLU A 68 7.49 24.84 9.51
N SER A 69 6.51 25.51 8.91
CA SER A 69 5.12 25.47 9.37
C SER A 69 4.62 24.02 9.43
N GLU A 70 3.84 23.70 10.47
CA GLU A 70 3.13 22.41 10.65
C GLU A 70 2.49 21.88 9.35
N ASP A 71 2.03 22.76 8.46
CA ASP A 71 1.47 22.46 7.13
C ASP A 71 2.39 21.62 6.20
N ALA A 72 3.70 21.86 6.20
CA ALA A 72 4.63 21.14 5.33
C ALA A 72 4.88 19.71 5.82
N THR A 73 4.94 19.54 7.15
CA THR A 73 5.01 18.23 7.79
C THR A 73 3.70 17.46 7.59
N ASP A 74 2.55 18.13 7.69
CA ASP A 74 1.23 17.54 7.44
C ASP A 74 1.10 17.03 5.99
N TYR A 75 1.58 17.80 5.01
CA TYR A 75 1.54 17.45 3.59
C TYR A 75 2.44 16.25 3.23
N GLN A 76 3.58 16.08 3.91
CA GLN A 76 4.42 14.90 3.72
C GLN A 76 3.80 13.66 4.38
N VAL A 77 3.17 13.83 5.54
CA VAL A 77 2.48 12.72 6.25
C VAL A 77 1.24 12.25 5.48
N THR A 78 0.49 13.15 4.82
CA THR A 78 -0.67 12.75 3.99
C THR A 78 -0.29 11.97 2.75
N GLN A 79 0.96 12.07 2.27
CA GLN A 79 1.45 11.28 1.14
C GLN A 79 1.92 9.87 1.54
N ASN A 80 2.05 9.59 2.84
CA ASN A 80 2.51 8.29 3.29
C ASN A 80 1.52 7.20 2.87
N PRO A 81 1.98 6.17 2.15
CA PRO A 81 1.09 5.10 1.74
C PRO A 81 0.61 4.30 2.94
N ASP A 82 -0.67 3.97 2.94
CA ASP A 82 -1.21 2.94 3.82
C ASP A 82 -0.72 1.57 3.36
N ILE A 83 -0.14 0.82 4.29
CA ILE A 83 0.40 -0.50 4.02
C ILE A 83 -0.48 -1.59 4.62
N TYR A 84 -0.89 -2.54 3.79
CA TYR A 84 -1.69 -3.70 4.18
C TYR A 84 -0.97 -5.00 3.82
N PRO A 85 -0.97 -6.03 4.66
CA PRO A 85 -0.43 -7.33 4.27
C PRO A 85 -1.29 -7.94 3.15
N VAL A 86 -0.65 -8.45 2.08
CA VAL A 86 -1.40 -9.08 0.97
C VAL A 86 -2.19 -10.30 1.44
N ALA A 87 -1.68 -11.01 2.46
CA ALA A 87 -2.33 -12.17 3.07
C ALA A 87 -3.72 -11.88 3.66
N ASP A 88 -4.03 -10.64 4.05
CA ASP A 88 -5.39 -10.26 4.51
C ASP A 88 -6.41 -10.24 3.36
N PHE A 89 -5.94 -10.19 2.11
CA PHE A 89 -6.78 -10.22 0.92
C PHE A 89 -6.81 -11.59 0.26
N GLU A 90 -6.23 -12.60 0.89
CA GLU A 90 -6.17 -13.97 0.38
C GLU A 90 -7.05 -14.89 1.24
N LYS A 91 -7.82 -15.76 0.59
CA LYS A 91 -8.58 -16.80 1.27
C LYS A 91 -8.43 -18.13 0.57
N SER A 92 -8.50 -19.21 1.34
CA SER A 92 -8.52 -20.55 0.78
C SER A 92 -9.90 -20.86 0.18
N SER A 93 -9.92 -21.22 -1.09
CA SER A 93 -11.08 -21.77 -1.76
C SER A 93 -11.40 -23.16 -1.20
N PRO A 94 -12.64 -23.66 -1.38
CA PRO A 94 -13.00 -25.04 -1.01
C PRO A 94 -12.19 -26.12 -1.76
N THR A 95 -11.50 -25.75 -2.84
CA THR A 95 -10.59 -26.63 -3.59
C THR A 95 -9.13 -26.55 -3.12
N GLY A 96 -8.85 -25.77 -2.07
CA GLY A 96 -7.50 -25.58 -1.53
C GLY A 96 -6.64 -24.60 -2.34
N GLN A 97 -7.24 -23.87 -3.29
CA GLN A 97 -6.55 -22.82 -4.04
C GLN A 97 -6.64 -21.50 -3.28
N VAL A 98 -5.59 -20.70 -3.30
CA VAL A 98 -5.67 -19.33 -2.78
C VAL A 98 -6.42 -18.46 -3.79
N VAL A 99 -7.44 -17.77 -3.33
CA VAL A 99 -8.24 -16.82 -4.12
C VAL A 99 -8.34 -15.50 -3.38
N LEU A 100 -8.61 -14.42 -4.11
CA LEU A 100 -8.74 -13.10 -3.51
C LEU A 100 -10.04 -12.98 -2.71
N ASP A 101 -9.93 -12.37 -1.53
CA ASP A 101 -11.07 -11.99 -0.71
C ASP A 101 -11.61 -10.62 -1.08
N MET A 102 -12.51 -10.60 -2.06
CA MET A 102 -13.15 -9.37 -2.54
C MET A 102 -13.92 -8.60 -1.46
N GLU A 103 -14.34 -9.24 -0.36
CA GLU A 103 -14.98 -8.54 0.75
C GLU A 103 -13.96 -7.70 1.54
N ALA A 104 -12.79 -8.28 1.86
CA ALA A 104 -11.70 -7.57 2.50
C ALA A 104 -11.16 -6.42 1.63
N ILE A 105 -11.01 -6.66 0.33
CA ILE A 105 -10.57 -5.64 -0.65
C ILE A 105 -11.56 -4.46 -0.69
N ARG A 106 -12.87 -4.74 -0.73
CA ARG A 106 -13.90 -3.69 -0.69
C ARG A 106 -13.93 -2.93 0.61
N ALA A 107 -13.68 -3.61 1.74
CA ALA A 107 -13.61 -2.97 3.05
C ALA A 107 -12.43 -1.99 3.15
N VAL A 108 -11.29 -2.31 2.53
CA VAL A 108 -10.15 -1.39 2.43
C VAL A 108 -10.46 -0.24 1.48
N ALA A 109 -11.01 -0.50 0.29
CA ALA A 109 -11.38 0.55 -0.65
C ALA A 109 -12.38 1.56 -0.05
N ALA A 110 -13.30 1.10 0.82
CA ALA A 110 -14.28 1.96 1.51
C ALA A 110 -13.66 2.98 2.49
N LYS A 111 -12.38 2.86 2.84
CA LYS A 111 -11.69 3.85 3.67
C LYS A 111 -11.33 5.12 2.90
N TYR A 112 -11.25 5.02 1.57
CA TYR A 112 -10.79 6.09 0.69
C TYR A 112 -11.93 6.72 -0.13
N CYS A 113 -13.04 5.99 -0.33
CA CYS A 113 -14.15 6.37 -1.21
C CYS A 113 -15.52 5.89 -0.67
#